data_AF-A0AAV5TCC7-F1
#
_entry.id   AF-A0AAV5TCC7-F1
#
_cell.length_a   1.000
_cell.length_b   1.000
_cell.length_c   1.000
_cell.angle_alpha   90.00
_cell.angle_beta   90.00
_cell.angle_gamma   90.00
#
_symmetry.space_group_name_H-M   'P 1'
#
loop_
_entity.id
_entity.type
_entity.pdbx_description
1 polymer ?
#
loop_
_entity_poly.entity_id
_entity_poly.type
_entity_poly.pdbx_seq_one_letter_code
_entity_poly.pdbx_strand_id
1 'polypeptide(L)'
;ATSLSRMNVTECLIFHELSQNIIYHVIVAVNGVLCFTGALRVILLWHNYGVRFLVHENTKILFRFYYALNIMYTSIFGFLYLSELIRLRFACFLFDF
;
A
#
# COMPACT_ATOMS: atom_id res chain seq x y z
N ALA A 1 11.67 -9.97 -32.77
CA ALA A 1 12.06 -8.76 -32.01
C ALA A 1 11.07 -7.60 -32.11
N THR A 2 9.90 -7.75 -32.74
CA THR A 2 8.95 -6.64 -33.04
C THR A 2 7.71 -6.59 -32.12
N SER A 3 7.52 -7.56 -31.22
CA SER A 3 6.40 -7.60 -30.27
C SER A 3 6.70 -6.90 -28.94
N LEU A 4 7.95 -6.92 -28.48
CA LEU A 4 8.36 -6.35 -27.18
C LEU A 4 8.24 -4.82 -27.16
N SER A 5 8.73 -4.14 -28.19
CA SER A 5 8.66 -2.68 -28.33
C SER A 5 7.22 -2.16 -28.45
N ARG A 6 6.30 -2.96 -29.01
CA ARG A 6 4.89 -2.56 -29.17
C ARG A 6 4.11 -2.62 -27.84
N MET A 7 4.50 -3.52 -26.93
CA MET A 7 3.91 -3.62 -25.59
C MET A 7 4.29 -2.40 -24.74
N ASN A 8 5.56 -1.98 -24.75
CA ASN A 8 6.04 -0.84 -23.96
C ASN A 8 5.36 0.49 -24.33
N VAL A 9 5.09 0.73 -25.63
CA VAL A 9 4.43 1.97 -26.09
C VAL A 9 2.96 2.02 -25.68
N THR A 10 2.26 0.87 -25.76
CA THR A 10 0.83 0.80 -25.45
C THR A 10 0.60 0.92 -23.94
N GLU A 11 1.47 0.30 -23.12
CA GLU A 11 1.41 0.44 -21.66
C GLU A 11 1.77 1.86 -21.19
N CYS A 12 2.82 2.48 -21.74
CA CYS A 12 3.15 3.88 -21.42
C CYS A 12 2.01 4.85 -21.79
N LEU A 13 1.25 4.60 -22.87
CA LEU A 13 0.05 5.37 -23.21
C LEU A 13 -1.06 5.23 -22.16
N ILE A 14 -1.36 4.00 -21.72
CA ILE A 14 -2.35 3.75 -20.67
C ILE A 14 -1.90 4.38 -19.34
N PHE A 15 -0.61 4.30 -19.00
CA PHE A 15 -0.05 4.94 -17.81
C PHE A 15 -0.07 6.47 -17.92
N HIS A 16 0.17 7.02 -19.10
CA HIS A 16 0.07 8.46 -19.33
C HIS A 16 -1.36 8.95 -19.09
N GLU A 17 -2.35 8.24 -19.63
CA GLU A 17 -3.77 8.54 -19.44
C GLU A 17 -4.20 8.39 -17.97
N LEU A 18 -3.74 7.34 -17.27
CA LEU A 18 -3.96 7.19 -15.83
C LEU A 18 -3.28 8.29 -15.00
N SER A 19 -2.08 8.72 -15.38
CA SER A 19 -1.35 9.79 -14.68
C SER A 19 -2.00 11.17 -14.84
N GLN A 20 -2.71 11.38 -15.95
CA GLN A 20 -3.48 12.61 -16.16
C GLN A 20 -4.78 12.63 -15.35
N ASN A 21 -5.21 11.48 -14.82
CA ASN A 21 -6.40 11.38 -14.00
C ASN A 21 -6.10 11.74 -12.53
N ILE A 22 -6.27 13.03 -12.20
CA ILE A 22 -6.10 13.58 -10.85
C ILE A 22 -6.94 12.81 -9.81
N ILE A 23 -8.13 12.33 -10.16
CA ILE A 23 -9.00 11.59 -9.24
C ILE A 23 -8.31 10.28 -8.81
N TYR A 24 -7.66 9.59 -9.74
CA TYR A 24 -6.92 8.36 -9.44
C TYR A 24 -5.75 8.62 -8.47
N HIS A 25 -4.98 9.69 -8.70
CA HIS A 25 -3.91 10.11 -7.80
C HIS A 25 -4.41 10.42 -6.38
N VAL A 26 -5.53 11.14 -6.26
CA VAL A 26 -6.12 11.47 -4.97
C VAL A 26 -6.60 10.21 -4.26
N ILE A 27 -7.25 9.28 -4.95
CA ILE A 27 -7.72 8.01 -4.36
C ILE A 27 -6.54 7.19 -3.85
N VAL A 28 -5.50 7.00 -4.66
CA VAL A 28 -4.29 6.25 -4.27
C VAL A 28 -3.60 6.91 -3.08
N ALA A 29 -3.43 8.24 -3.10
CA ALA A 29 -2.80 8.97 -2.00
C ALA A 29 -3.62 8.89 -0.71
N VAL A 30 -4.94 9.09 -0.78
CA VAL A 30 -5.84 9.02 0.38
C VAL A 30 -5.83 7.60 0.97
N ASN A 31 -5.94 6.57 0.14
CA ASN A 31 -5.90 5.18 0.61
C ASN A 31 -4.54 4.84 1.23
N GLY A 32 -3.43 5.32 0.64
CA GLY A 32 -2.10 5.21 1.23
C GLY A 32 -2.04 5.84 2.61
N VAL A 33 -2.48 7.10 2.75
CA VAL A 33 -2.50 7.82 4.04
C VAL A 33 -3.39 7.12 5.07
N LEU A 34 -4.57 6.64 4.68
CA LEU A 34 -5.46 5.87 5.56
C LEU A 34 -4.80 4.57 6.05
N CYS A 35 -4.07 3.88 5.16
CA CYS A 35 -3.32 2.68 5.51
C CYS A 35 -2.22 2.98 6.54
N PHE A 36 -1.39 4.00 6.29
CA PHE A 36 -0.32 4.41 7.23
C PHE A 36 -0.86 4.90 8.57
N THR A 37 -1.90 5.73 8.58
CA THR A 37 -2.51 6.23 9.82
C THR A 37 -3.16 5.11 10.63
N GLY A 38 -3.79 4.13 9.96
CA GLY A 38 -4.31 2.90 10.57
C GLY A 38 -3.21 2.11 11.29
N ALA A 39 -2.12 1.78 10.59
CA ALA A 39 -0.99 1.08 11.20
C ALA A 39 -0.36 1.86 12.35
N LEU A 40 -0.15 3.16 12.17
CA LEU A 40 0.46 4.00 13.20
C LEU A 40 -0.39 4.03 14.48
N ARG A 41 -1.72 4.13 14.36
CA ARG A 41 -2.64 4.02 15.50
C ARG A 41 -2.54 2.65 16.19
N VAL A 42 -2.50 1.57 15.42
CA VAL A 42 -2.42 0.20 15.96
C VAL A 42 -1.09 -0.02 16.69
N ILE A 43 0.03 0.47 16.14
CA ILE A 43 1.36 0.41 16.76
C ILE A 43 1.40 1.23 18.05
N LEU A 44 0.88 2.47 18.04
CA LEU A 44 0.83 3.31 19.24
C LEU A 44 -0.05 2.71 20.33
N LEU A 45 -1.20 2.13 19.96
CA LEU A 45 -2.08 1.44 20.90
C LEU A 45 -1.36 0.24 21.54
N TRP A 46 -0.64 -0.54 20.72
CA TRP A 46 0.17 -1.66 21.19
C TRP A 46 1.30 -1.22 22.12
N HIS A 47 2.01 -0.14 21.77
CA HIS A 47 3.09 0.40 22.59
C HIS A 47 2.60 0.90 23.95
N ASN A 48 1.48 1.62 23.98
CA ASN A 48 0.99 2.26 25.19
C ASN A 48 0.23 1.29 26.11
N TYR A 49 -0.56 0.36 25.57
CA TYR A 49 -1.46 -0.50 26.35
C TYR A 49 -1.16 -1.99 26.24
N GLY A 50 -0.44 -2.42 25.20
CA GLY A 50 -0.13 -3.82 24.92
C GLY A 50 -1.39 -4.69 24.89
N VAL A 51 -1.33 -5.83 25.59
CA VAL A 51 -2.48 -6.73 25.80
C VAL A 51 -3.02 -6.67 27.24
N ARG A 52 -2.61 -5.66 28.03
CA ARG A 52 -2.88 -5.62 29.47
C ARG A 52 -4.36 -5.41 29.80
N PHE A 53 -5.13 -4.82 28.90
CA PHE A 53 -6.57 -4.60 29.05
C PHE A 53 -7.41 -5.88 28.84
N LEU A 54 -6.80 -6.95 28.32
CA LEU A 54 -7.49 -8.21 28.07
C LEU A 54 -7.35 -9.12 29.29
N VAL A 55 -8.48 -9.48 29.91
CA VAL A 55 -8.51 -10.28 31.14
C VAL A 55 -8.16 -11.75 30.87
N HIS A 56 -8.61 -12.31 29.75
CA HIS A 56 -8.42 -13.72 29.41
C HIS A 56 -7.16 -13.99 28.57
N GLU A 57 -6.39 -15.01 28.93
CA GLU A 57 -5.20 -15.44 28.15
C GLU A 57 -5.51 -15.79 26.69
N ASN A 58 -6.61 -16.51 26.44
CA ASN A 58 -7.03 -16.84 25.06
C ASN A 58 -7.28 -15.57 24.22
N THR A 59 -7.86 -14.53 24.82
CA THR A 59 -8.11 -13.26 24.12
C THR A 59 -6.81 -12.50 23.86
N LYS A 60 -5.81 -12.60 24.75
CA LYS A 60 -4.47 -12.00 24.52
C LYS A 60 -3.76 -12.64 23.35
N ILE A 61 -3.83 -13.98 23.23
CA ILE A 61 -3.23 -14.72 22.11
C ILE A 61 -3.92 -14.33 20.80
N LEU A 62 -5.25 -14.34 20.75
CA LEU A 62 -6.00 -13.97 19.55
C LEU A 62 -5.70 -12.53 19.12
N PHE A 63 -5.63 -11.60 20.07
CA PHE A 63 -5.32 -10.19 19.78
C PHE A 63 -3.91 -10.01 19.22
N ARG A 64 -2.91 -10.78 19.70
CA ARG A 64 -1.55 -10.79 19.12
C ARG A 64 -1.55 -11.23 17.66
N PHE A 65 -2.30 -12.29 17.33
CA PHE A 65 -2.44 -12.73 15.94
C PHE A 65 -3.13 -11.67 15.09
N TYR A 66 -4.20 -11.05 15.60
CA TYR A 66 -4.90 -9.98 14.89
C TYR A 66 -4.00 -8.78 14.64
N TYR A 67 -3.19 -8.39 15.63
CA TYR A 67 -2.18 -7.34 15.50
C TYR A 67 -1.16 -7.67 14.40
N ALA A 68 -0.56 -8.87 14.44
CA ALA A 68 0.42 -9.30 13.45
C ALA A 68 -0.16 -9.32 12.02
N LEU A 69 -1.40 -9.80 11.87
CA LEU A 69 -2.12 -9.79 10.58
C LEU A 69 -2.34 -8.36 10.08
N ASN A 70 -2.77 -7.44 10.95
CA ASN A 70 -2.97 -6.04 10.56
C ASN A 70 -1.67 -5.38 10.09
N ILE A 71 -0.53 -5.67 10.75
CA ILE A 71 0.78 -5.18 10.32
C ILE A 71 1.15 -5.78 8.96
N MET A 72 0.97 -7.08 8.75
CA MET A 72 1.23 -7.70 7.44
C MET A 72 0.37 -7.10 6.33
N TYR A 73 -0.95 -7.01 6.52
CA TYR A 73 -1.84 -6.40 5.54
C TYR A 73 -1.46 -4.96 5.25
N THR A 74 -1.18 -4.16 6.28
CA THR A 74 -0.77 -2.77 6.09
C THR A 74 0.57 -2.68 5.33
N SER A 75 1.53 -3.56 5.61
CA SER A 75 2.79 -3.57 4.84
C SER A 75 2.58 -3.93 3.36
N ILE A 76 1.70 -4.89 3.07
CA ILE A 76 1.39 -5.31 1.70
C ILE A 76 0.68 -4.18 0.96
N PHE A 77 -0.41 -3.64 1.52
CA PHE A 77 -1.15 -2.54 0.90
C PHE A 77 -0.34 -1.25 0.83
N GLY A 78 0.46 -0.94 1.86
CA GLY A 78 1.36 0.19 1.86
C GLY A 78 2.42 0.07 0.76
N PHE A 79 3.00 -1.11 0.56
CA PHE A 79 3.92 -1.37 -0.55
C PHE A 79 3.22 -1.23 -1.90
N LEU A 80 2.00 -1.76 -2.06
CA LEU A 80 1.23 -1.61 -3.29
C LEU A 80 0.96 -0.13 -3.61
N TYR A 81 0.41 0.65 -2.67
CA TYR A 81 0.15 2.08 -2.90
C TYR A 81 1.43 2.90 -3.13
N LEU A 82 2.53 2.57 -2.44
CA LEU A 82 3.81 3.22 -2.68
C LEU A 82 4.34 2.89 -4.08
N SER A 83 4.27 1.63 -4.49
CA SER A 83 4.69 1.19 -5.82
C SER A 83 3.85 1.84 -6.91
N GLU A 84 2.55 2.03 -6.68
CA GLU A 84 1.65 2.77 -7.57
C GLU A 84 2.03 4.24 -7.69
N LEU A 85 2.35 4.91 -6.57
CA LEU A 85 2.81 6.31 -6.60
C LEU A 85 4.14 6.46 -7.32
N ILE A 86 5.08 5.54 -7.10
CA ILE A 86 6.36 5.50 -7.81
C ILE A 86 6.11 5.27 -9.30
N ARG A 87 5.25 4.30 -9.65
CA ARG A 87 4.89 3.99 -11.04
C ARG A 87 4.28 5.20 -11.72
N LEU A 88 3.30 5.87 -11.11
CA LEU A 88 2.69 7.08 -11.65
C LEU A 88 3.69 8.23 -11.87
N ARG A 89 4.79 8.26 -11.12
CA ARG A 89 5.82 9.31 -11.22
C ARG A 89 6.94 8.99 -12.20
N PHE A 90 7.26 7.70 -12.39
CA PHE A 90 8.43 7.24 -13.15
C PHE A 90 8.09 6.29 -14.32
N ALA A 91 6.81 6.07 -14.64
CA ALA A 91 6.32 5.04 -15.56
C ALA A 91 7.14 4.89 -16.85
N CYS A 92 7.34 5.95 -17.64
CA CYS A 92 8.00 5.80 -18.94
C CYS A 92 9.54 5.77 -18.86
N PHE A 93 10.15 6.00 -17.69
CA PHE A 93 11.60 5.84 -17.50
C PHE A 93 11.99 4.40 -17.16
N LEU A 94 11.06 3.61 -16.61
CA LEU A 94 11.33 2.26 -16.10
C LEU A 94 11.07 1.16 -17.15
N PHE A 95 10.39 1.48 -18.24
CA PHE A 95 10.11 0.58 -19.38
C PHE A 95 11.00 0.84 -20.61
N ASP A 96 12.01 1.70 -20.49
CA ASP A 96 12.96 2.04 -21.56
C ASP A 96 14.20 1.11 -21.53
N PHE A 97 13.96 -0.20 -21.36
CA PHE A 97 14.97 -1.27 -21.43
C PHE A 97 14.72 -2.19 -22.62
#